data_AF-A0A6C0BQC7-F1
#
_entry.id   AF-A0A6C0BQC7-F1
#
_cell.length_a   1.000
_cell.length_b   1.000
_cell.length_c   1.000
_cell.angle_alpha   90.00
_cell.angle_beta   90.00
_cell.angle_gamma   90.00
#
_symmetry.space_group_name_H-M   'P 1'
#
loop_
_entity.id
_entity.type
_entity.pdbx_description
1 polymer ?
#
loop_
_entity_poly.entity_id
_entity_poly.type
_entity_poly.pdbx_seq_one_letter_code
_entity_poly.pdbx_strand_id
1 'polypeptide(L)'
;MSCNQCDENPKLSSKTNNSVAQTKTDNKQTLASCPFRMADGRNFTDYRTQCTLDHQRKTKKNFKSSYEERQFMIHNASNMIQDNVSLSEKMNECSGCYSTNVPGTMLPERNMVQCNDKKCNFTENNHSGLGTGRNYN
;
A
#
# COMPACT_ATOMS: atom_id res chain seq x y z
N MET A 1 -20.74 -4.44 -30.90
CA MET A 1 -19.81 -5.37 -30.24
C MET A 1 -20.45 -5.81 -28.94
N SER A 2 -21.11 -6.97 -28.93
CA SER A 2 -21.85 -7.48 -27.77
C SER A 2 -20.93 -8.27 -26.84
N CYS A 3 -20.79 -7.83 -25.59
CA CYS A 3 -20.23 -8.64 -24.52
C CYS A 3 -21.29 -9.65 -24.05
N ASN A 4 -21.54 -10.67 -24.86
CA ASN A 4 -22.23 -11.87 -24.43
C ASN A 4 -21.15 -12.93 -24.17
N GLN A 5 -21.30 -13.70 -23.08
CA GLN A 5 -20.30 -14.53 -22.42
C GLN A 5 -19.33 -13.77 -21.50
N CYS A 6 -19.81 -13.49 -20.27
CA CYS A 6 -18.94 -13.65 -19.11
C CYS A 6 -19.05 -15.12 -18.71
N ASP A 7 -17.97 -15.89 -18.86
CA ASP A 7 -17.92 -17.25 -18.37
C ASP A 7 -18.29 -17.27 -16.87
N GLU A 8 -19.20 -18.19 -16.52
CA GLU A 8 -19.50 -18.50 -15.13
C GLU A 8 -18.22 -19.03 -14.47
N ASN A 9 -17.48 -18.15 -13.79
CA ASN A 9 -16.38 -18.60 -12.96
C ASN A 9 -16.94 -19.34 -11.72
N PRO A 10 -16.33 -20.48 -11.36
CA PRO A 10 -16.87 -21.40 -10.38
C PRO A 10 -16.97 -20.74 -9.00
N LYS A 11 -18.09 -21.01 -8.32
CA LYS A 11 -18.39 -20.65 -6.94
C LYS A 11 -17.12 -20.74 -6.09
N LEU A 12 -16.62 -19.61 -5.61
CA LEU A 12 -15.60 -19.58 -4.57
C LEU A 12 -16.24 -20.15 -3.30
N SER A 13 -16.08 -21.46 -3.13
CA SER A 13 -16.57 -22.21 -1.99
C SER A 13 -15.90 -21.65 -0.74
N SER A 14 -16.71 -21.12 0.16
CA SER A 14 -16.34 -20.89 1.55
C SER A 14 -15.83 -22.20 2.16
N LYS A 15 -14.51 -22.36 2.24
CA LYS A 15 -13.87 -23.40 3.04
C LYS A 15 -12.75 -22.80 3.88
N THR A 16 -13.13 -22.56 5.14
CA THR A 16 -12.44 -22.98 6.36
C THR A 16 -10.95 -22.68 6.51
N ASN A 17 -10.67 -21.87 7.53
CA ASN A 17 -9.43 -21.81 8.32
C ASN A 17 -8.53 -23.03 8.12
N ASN A 18 -7.38 -22.82 7.47
CA ASN A 18 -6.22 -23.68 7.65
C ASN A 18 -4.97 -22.82 7.55
N SER A 19 -4.46 -22.48 8.73
CA SER A 19 -3.09 -22.07 8.98
C SER A 19 -2.13 -23.11 8.41
N VAL A 20 -1.51 -22.81 7.28
CA VAL A 20 -0.33 -23.54 6.82
C VAL A 20 0.88 -22.64 7.05
N ALA A 21 1.66 -23.07 8.03
CA ALA A 21 2.93 -22.52 8.43
C ALA A 21 3.95 -22.58 7.28
N GLN A 22 4.68 -21.49 7.10
CA GLN A 22 6.01 -21.52 6.50
C GLN A 22 7.05 -21.38 7.62
N THR A 23 8.06 -22.24 7.57
CA THR A 23 8.92 -22.66 8.67
C THR A 23 10.15 -21.77 8.89
N LYS A 24 10.24 -21.23 10.12
CA LYS A 24 11.41 -20.96 10.99
C LYS A 24 12.81 -20.69 10.36
N THR A 25 13.31 -19.48 10.56
CA THR A 25 14.50 -19.21 11.41
C THR A 25 14.55 -17.72 11.81
N ASP A 26 14.41 -17.47 13.11
CA ASP A 26 14.78 -16.31 13.92
C ASP A 26 14.83 -14.92 13.26
N ASN A 27 13.65 -14.35 13.01
CA ASN A 27 13.34 -12.94 13.25
C ASN A 27 11.82 -12.78 13.22
N LYS A 28 11.18 -13.06 14.35
CA LYS A 28 9.78 -12.74 14.60
C LYS A 28 9.63 -11.23 14.84
N GLN A 29 10.18 -10.39 13.96
CA GLN A 29 9.60 -9.07 13.76
C GLN A 29 8.30 -9.32 13.03
N THR A 30 7.22 -8.94 13.69
CA THR A 30 5.87 -9.11 13.22
C THR A 30 5.71 -8.49 11.83
N LEU A 31 5.80 -9.37 10.83
CA LEU A 31 5.15 -9.37 9.52
C LEU A 31 3.63 -9.05 9.58
N ALA A 32 3.10 -8.64 10.74
CA ALA A 32 1.69 -8.40 11.03
C ALA A 32 1.24 -6.97 10.74
N SER A 33 2.13 -6.13 10.19
CA SER A 33 1.90 -4.69 10.11
C SER A 33 1.57 -4.18 8.71
N CYS A 34 2.25 -4.70 7.67
CA CYS A 34 2.12 -4.21 6.30
C CYS A 34 1.72 -5.35 5.36
N PRO A 35 0.81 -5.15 4.39
CA PRO A 35 0.57 -6.14 3.36
C PRO A 35 1.76 -6.26 2.40
N PHE A 36 1.96 -7.47 1.87
CA PHE A 36 2.94 -7.72 0.81
C PHE A 36 2.54 -7.01 -0.49
N ARG A 37 3.51 -6.36 -1.14
CA ARG A 37 3.32 -5.73 -2.46
C ARG A 37 3.74 -6.67 -3.59
N MET A 38 3.13 -6.48 -4.75
CA MET A 38 3.53 -7.16 -5.99
C MET A 38 4.88 -6.63 -6.50
N ALA A 39 5.56 -7.39 -7.37
CA ALA A 39 6.84 -6.99 -7.96
C ALA A 39 6.76 -5.72 -8.82
N ASP A 40 5.58 -5.42 -9.35
CA ASP A 40 5.28 -4.18 -10.09
C ASP A 40 4.92 -2.99 -9.18
N GLY A 41 4.95 -3.17 -7.85
CA GLY A 41 4.72 -2.14 -6.86
C GLY A 41 3.25 -1.89 -6.51
N ARG A 42 2.29 -2.64 -7.07
CA ARG A 42 0.87 -2.49 -6.71
C ARG A 42 0.55 -3.13 -5.35
N ASN A 43 -0.38 -2.50 -4.62
CA ASN A 43 -0.86 -2.93 -3.31
C ASN A 43 -2.00 -3.97 -3.39
N PHE A 44 -2.67 -4.13 -4.54
CA PHE A 44 -3.84 -5.01 -4.69
C PHE A 44 -3.79 -5.84 -5.98
N THR A 45 -4.36 -7.03 -5.89
CA THR A 45 -4.43 -8.08 -6.93
C THR A 45 -5.78 -8.12 -7.65
N ASP A 46 -6.59 -7.05 -7.55
CA ASP A 46 -7.90 -7.04 -8.20
C ASP A 46 -7.78 -6.81 -9.71
N TYR A 47 -7.70 -7.92 -10.44
CA TYR A 47 -7.63 -7.95 -11.91
C TYR A 47 -9.01 -7.92 -12.58
N ARG A 48 -10.10 -7.68 -11.83
CA ARG A 48 -11.44 -7.62 -12.43
C ARG A 48 -11.49 -6.52 -13.48
N THR A 49 -12.00 -6.87 -14.65
CA THR A 49 -12.17 -5.90 -15.75
C THR A 49 -13.26 -4.88 -15.42
N GLN A 50 -13.19 -3.72 -16.06
CA GLN A 50 -14.21 -2.68 -15.89
C GLN A 50 -15.63 -3.17 -16.24
N CYS A 51 -15.77 -4.00 -17.29
CA CYS A 51 -17.07 -4.57 -17.67
C CYS A 51 -17.70 -5.41 -16.55
N THR A 52 -16.88 -6.19 -15.83
CA THR A 52 -17.34 -6.98 -14.69
C THR A 52 -17.83 -6.07 -13.56
N LEU A 53 -17.12 -4.97 -13.30
CA LEU A 53 -17.49 -4.00 -12.26
C LEU A 53 -18.76 -3.22 -12.63
N ASP A 54 -18.89 -2.78 -13.88
CA ASP A 54 -20.08 -2.10 -14.41
C ASP A 54 -21.30 -3.03 -14.30
N HIS A 55 -21.17 -4.29 -14.72
CA HIS A 55 -22.27 -5.25 -14.61
C HIS A 55 -22.69 -5.46 -13.15
N GLN A 56 -21.73 -5.65 -12.24
CA GLN A 56 -22.02 -5.78 -10.81
C GLN A 56 -22.72 -4.55 -10.23
N ARG A 57 -22.34 -3.34 -10.65
CA ARG A 57 -23.02 -2.10 -10.23
C ARG A 57 -24.43 -2.02 -10.77
N LYS A 58 -24.63 -2.30 -12.06
CA LYS A 58 -25.96 -2.34 -12.69
C LYS A 58 -26.90 -3.30 -11.98
N THR A 59 -26.46 -4.52 -11.66
CA THR A 59 -27.27 -5.49 -10.92
C THR A 59 -27.56 -5.04 -9.49
N LYS A 60 -26.59 -4.45 -8.78
CA LYS A 60 -26.78 -4.03 -7.38
C LYS A 60 -27.70 -2.81 -7.21
N LYS A 61 -27.64 -1.84 -8.13
CA LYS A 61 -28.39 -0.58 -8.07
C LYS A 61 -29.60 -0.55 -9.02
N ASN A 62 -29.83 -1.61 -9.79
CA ASN A 62 -30.89 -1.74 -10.79
C ASN A 62 -30.92 -0.57 -11.79
N PHE A 63 -29.75 -0.15 -12.28
CA PHE A 63 -29.68 0.88 -13.32
C PHE A 63 -30.29 0.36 -14.62
N LYS A 64 -31.19 1.13 -15.22
CA LYS A 64 -31.88 0.75 -16.46
C LYS A 64 -31.05 1.00 -17.71
N SER A 65 -30.08 1.93 -17.63
CA SER A 65 -29.21 2.31 -18.73
C SER A 65 -27.78 2.62 -18.27
N SER A 66 -26.82 2.49 -19.18
CA SER A 66 -25.44 2.96 -18.97
C SER A 66 -25.36 4.47 -18.73
N TYR A 67 -26.34 5.22 -19.23
CA TYR A 67 -26.44 6.65 -18.97
C TYR A 67 -26.72 6.94 -17.49
N GLU A 68 -27.69 6.24 -16.89
CA GLU A 68 -28.03 6.40 -15.47
C GLU A 68 -26.86 6.02 -14.57
N GLU A 69 -26.17 4.93 -14.90
CA GLU A 69 -24.95 4.52 -14.20
C GLU A 69 -23.86 5.61 -14.28
N ARG A 70 -23.65 6.19 -15.47
CA ARG A 70 -22.69 7.28 -15.66
C ARG A 70 -23.05 8.50 -14.82
N GLN A 71 -24.30 8.94 -14.84
CA GLN A 71 -24.75 10.09 -14.04
C GLN A 71 -24.57 9.82 -12.55
N PHE A 72 -24.92 8.61 -12.10
CA PHE A 72 -24.69 8.20 -10.71
C PHE A 72 -23.21 8.29 -10.32
N MET A 73 -22.30 7.78 -11.15
CA MET A 73 -20.85 7.87 -10.89
C MET A 73 -20.37 9.32 -10.84
N ILE A 74 -20.83 10.18 -11.77
CA ILE A 74 -20.45 11.60 -11.79
C ILE A 74 -20.90 12.30 -10.51
N HIS A 75 -22.16 12.13 -10.12
CA HIS A 75 -22.72 12.82 -8.95
C HIS A 75 -22.16 12.31 -7.61
N ASN A 76 -21.62 11.08 -7.57
CA ASN A 76 -21.08 10.47 -6.35
C ASN A 76 -19.55 10.27 -6.41
N ALA A 77 -18.87 10.83 -7.42
CA ALA A 77 -17.45 10.57 -7.68
C ALA A 77 -16.58 10.90 -6.47
N SER A 78 -16.80 12.07 -5.84
CA SER A 78 -16.05 12.51 -4.66
C SER A 78 -16.13 11.50 -3.51
N ASN A 79 -17.33 11.03 -3.21
CA ASN A 79 -17.59 10.09 -2.12
C ASN A 79 -16.95 8.74 -2.42
N MET A 80 -17.11 8.22 -3.64
CA MET A 80 -16.50 6.96 -4.04
C MET A 80 -14.98 6.99 -4.00
N ILE A 81 -14.37 8.11 -4.38
CA ILE A 81 -12.92 8.29 -4.30
C ILE A 81 -12.50 8.27 -2.83
N GLN A 82 -13.18 9.02 -1.96
CA GLN A 82 -12.85 9.10 -0.54
C GLN A 82 -13.05 7.75 0.17
N ASP A 83 -14.12 7.03 -0.13
CA ASP A 83 -14.37 5.68 0.36
C ASP A 83 -13.26 4.71 -0.08
N ASN A 84 -12.79 4.81 -1.33
CA ASN A 84 -11.72 3.97 -1.82
C ASN A 84 -10.36 4.31 -1.18
N VAL A 85 -10.09 5.60 -0.93
CA VAL A 85 -8.89 6.03 -0.21
C VAL A 85 -8.91 5.48 1.21
N SER A 86 -10.00 5.67 1.96
CA SER A 86 -10.10 5.18 3.34
C SER A 86 -10.04 3.65 3.43
N LEU A 87 -10.62 2.93 2.46
CA LEU A 87 -10.49 1.48 2.36
C LEU A 87 -9.03 1.07 2.08
N SER A 88 -8.37 1.77 1.16
CA SER A 88 -6.97 1.51 0.82
C SER A 88 -6.06 1.79 2.00
N GLU A 89 -6.29 2.87 2.76
CA GLU A 89 -5.55 3.15 3.99
C GLU A 89 -5.78 2.03 4.99
N LYS A 90 -7.03 1.69 5.34
CA LYS A 90 -7.31 0.63 6.31
C LYS A 90 -6.71 -0.74 5.95
N MET A 91 -6.65 -1.08 4.66
CA MET A 91 -6.13 -2.37 4.19
C MET A 91 -4.61 -2.35 3.96
N ASN A 92 -4.03 -1.19 3.67
CA ASN A 92 -2.62 -1.04 3.32
C ASN A 92 -1.79 -0.28 4.35
N GLU A 93 -2.40 0.20 5.42
CA GLU A 93 -1.73 0.91 6.48
C GLU A 93 -0.78 -0.04 7.20
N CYS A 94 0.48 0.40 7.26
CA CYS A 94 1.53 -0.25 8.02
C CYS A 94 1.44 0.19 9.48
N SER A 95 1.07 -0.70 10.39
CA SER A 95 1.09 -0.42 11.83
C SER A 95 2.51 -0.51 12.44
N GLY A 96 3.04 0.61 12.94
CA GLY A 96 4.36 0.60 13.59
C GLY A 96 5.52 0.88 12.63
N CYS A 97 5.53 2.09 12.07
CA CYS A 97 6.81 2.68 11.69
C CYS A 97 7.75 2.66 12.91
N TYR A 98 9.01 2.31 12.69
CA TYR A 98 10.03 2.39 13.73
C TYR A 98 9.98 3.80 14.35
N SER A 99 9.96 3.88 15.68
CA SER A 99 10.11 5.17 16.37
C SER A 99 11.37 5.86 15.86
N THR A 100 11.36 7.18 15.71
CA THR A 100 12.53 7.98 15.27
C THR A 100 13.78 7.74 16.13
N ASN A 101 13.61 7.14 17.31
CA ASN A 101 14.66 6.80 18.26
C ASN A 101 15.27 5.41 18.04
N VAL A 102 14.72 4.59 17.14
CA VAL A 102 15.31 3.31 16.75
C VAL A 102 16.07 3.53 15.44
N PRO A 103 17.37 3.17 15.37
CA PRO A 103 18.08 3.22 14.10
C PRO A 103 17.30 2.36 13.10
N GLY A 104 16.86 2.98 12.00
CA GLY A 104 16.11 2.28 10.96
C GLY A 104 16.96 1.21 10.28
N THR A 105 16.52 0.76 9.10
CA THR A 105 17.33 -0.15 8.27
C THR A 105 18.61 0.50 7.72
N MET A 106 18.77 1.80 7.90
CA MET A 106 19.94 2.56 7.46
C MET A 106 20.99 2.61 8.56
N LEU A 107 22.24 2.32 8.19
CA LEU A 107 23.38 2.49 9.08
C LEU A 107 23.56 3.99 9.41
N PRO A 108 23.96 4.36 10.65
CA PRO A 108 24.21 5.75 10.99
C PRO A 108 25.33 6.35 10.13
N GLU A 109 25.33 7.67 9.99
CA GLU A 109 26.32 8.38 9.20
C GLU A 109 27.69 8.35 9.88
N ARG A 110 28.74 8.05 9.10
CA ARG A 110 30.11 7.97 9.63
C ARG A 110 30.61 9.34 10.06
N ASN A 111 30.40 10.33 9.21
CA ASN A 111 30.89 11.68 9.38
C ASN A 111 29.72 12.66 9.37
N MET A 112 29.87 13.79 10.07
CA MET A 112 28.89 14.86 10.15
C MET A 112 29.55 16.17 9.73
N VAL A 113 28.89 16.91 8.85
CA VAL A 113 29.29 18.27 8.49
C VAL A 113 28.46 19.25 9.31
N GLN A 114 29.12 20.04 10.14
CA GLN A 114 28.50 21.14 10.86
C GLN A 114 29.06 22.47 10.34
N CYS A 115 28.18 23.26 9.73
CA CYS A 115 28.53 24.56 9.15
C CYS A 115 27.94 25.69 9.98
N ASN A 116 28.79 26.64 10.38
CA ASN A 116 28.38 27.96 10.83
C ASN A 116 28.55 28.94 9.66
N ASP A 117 28.10 30.19 9.81
CA ASP A 117 28.17 31.25 8.78
C ASP A 117 29.55 31.46 8.14
N LYS A 118 30.63 31.07 8.83
CA LYS A 118 32.02 31.34 8.42
C LYS A 118 32.81 30.09 8.06
N LYS A 119 32.44 28.91 8.55
CA LYS A 119 33.23 27.67 8.35
C LYS A 119 32.39 26.42 8.53
N CYS A 120 32.80 25.36 7.83
CA CYS A 120 32.27 24.01 7.99
C CYS A 120 33.33 23.11 8.60
N ASN A 121 32.96 22.42 9.68
CA ASN A 121 33.78 21.40 10.32
C ASN A 121 33.28 20.02 9.91
N PHE A 122 34.23 19.12 9.65
CA PHE A 122 33.97 17.72 9.34
C PHE A 122 34.38 16.88 10.55
N THR A 123 33.41 16.30 11.25
CA THR A 123 33.66 15.49 12.44
C THR A 123 33.23 14.05 12.21
N GLU A 124 33.97 13.09 12.76
CA GLU A 124 33.55 11.69 12.75
C GLU A 124 32.47 11.51 13.84
N ASN A 125 31.29 11.04 13.43
CA ASN A 125 30.15 10.80 14.31
C ASN A 125 30.12 9.34 14.81
N ASN A 126 30.33 8.38 13.90
CA ASN A 126 30.35 6.95 14.25
C ASN A 126 31.30 6.19 13.33
N HIS A 127 32.35 5.59 13.90
CA HIS A 127 33.37 4.86 13.11
C HIS A 127 32.79 3.68 12.31
N SER A 128 31.73 3.05 12.83
CA SER A 128 31.02 1.93 12.19
C SER A 128 29.90 2.38 11.26
N GLY A 129 29.72 3.69 11.06
CA GLY A 129 28.73 4.27 10.17
C GLY A 129 29.15 4.28 8.70
N LEU A 130 28.23 4.72 7.83
CA LEU A 130 28.49 4.93 6.40
C LEU A 130 27.95 6.29 5.94
N GLY A 131 28.70 6.97 5.09
CA GLY A 131 28.27 8.24 4.50
C GLY A 131 28.57 9.49 5.33
N THR A 132 27.97 10.61 4.91
CA THR A 132 28.20 11.96 5.46
C THR A 132 26.88 12.68 5.68
N GLY A 133 26.64 13.06 6.93
CA GLY A 133 25.50 13.87 7.36
C GLY A 133 25.72 15.35 7.30
N ARG A 134 24.64 16.10 7.49
CA ARG A 134 24.66 17.55 7.65
C ARG A 134 23.85 17.95 8.88
N ASN A 135 24.47 18.71 9.76
CA ASN A 135 23.78 19.38 10.86
C ASN A 135 23.59 20.86 10.49
N TYR A 136 22.34 21.30 10.47
CA TYR A 136 21.93 22.67 10.13
C TYR A 136 21.69 23.57 11.34
N ASN A 137 22.00 23.09 12.57
CA ASN A 137 21.88 23.88 13.80
C ASN A 137 22.82 25.09 13.84
#